data_AF-A0A2U9IMC9-F1
#
_entry.id   AF-A0A2U9IMC9-F1
#
_cell.length_a   1.000
_cell.length_b   1.000
_cell.length_c   1.000
_cell.angle_alpha   90.00
_cell.angle_beta   90.00
_cell.angle_gamma   90.00
#
_symmetry.space_group_name_H-M   'P 1'
#
loop_
_entity.id
_entity.type
_entity.pdbx_description
1 polymer ?
#
loop_
_entity_poly.entity_id
_entity_poly.type
_entity_poly.pdbx_seq_one_letter_code
_entity_poly.pdbx_strand_id
1 'polypeptide(L)'
;MKVIGFFDGLCEPKNPGGIATFGYVIIVGDKKIFGYGLAEKPWSANATNNVAEYMGVYCLINKLLSLNIMEATIYGDSQLVIRQLNNEYKIKSPRLIPIFNKIMELKSKFNLLEFKWVPREKNKEADKMTRIAYNLALKGKIKEIGCYEDADTNSSAFDGS
;
A
#
# COMPACT_ATOMS: atom_id res chain seq x y z
N MET A 1 -15.88 13.83 -7.36
CA MET A 1 -14.52 13.85 -7.94
C MET A 1 -13.98 12.43 -7.88
N LYS A 2 -13.34 11.92 -8.94
CA LYS A 2 -12.83 10.53 -8.94
C LYS A 2 -11.51 10.48 -8.16
N VAL A 3 -11.45 9.70 -7.09
CA VAL A 3 -10.21 9.42 -6.35
C VAL A 3 -9.65 8.07 -6.79
N ILE A 4 -8.35 8.05 -7.05
CA ILE A 4 -7.63 6.86 -7.50
C ILE A 4 -6.47 6.58 -6.54
N GLY A 5 -6.32 5.32 -6.14
CA GLY A 5 -5.14 4.84 -5.41
C GLY A 5 -4.36 3.81 -6.23
N PHE A 6 -3.05 3.76 -6.06
CA PHE A 6 -2.20 2.67 -6.52
C PHE A 6 -1.37 2.15 -5.35
N PHE A 7 -1.16 0.84 -5.28
CA PHE A 7 -0.28 0.21 -4.29
C PHE A 7 0.67 -0.78 -4.97
N ASP A 8 1.81 -1.01 -4.34
CA ASP A 8 2.76 -2.05 -4.71
C ASP A 8 3.51 -2.56 -3.47
N GLY A 9 4.09 -3.75 -3.59
CA GLY A 9 4.93 -4.38 -2.58
C GLY A 9 6.15 -5.04 -3.19
N LEU A 10 7.28 -4.98 -2.50
CA LEU A 10 8.50 -5.69 -2.86
C LEU A 10 9.01 -6.51 -1.66
N CYS A 11 9.70 -7.62 -1.93
CA CYS A 11 10.50 -8.31 -0.92
C CYS A 11 11.80 -8.80 -1.54
N GLU A 12 12.92 -8.20 -1.15
CA GLU A 12 14.24 -8.43 -1.73
C GLU A 12 15.34 -8.55 -0.67
N PRO A 13 16.48 -9.20 -0.95
CA PRO A 13 16.82 -9.88 -2.21
C PRO A 13 16.19 -11.28 -2.35
N LYS A 14 15.48 -11.77 -1.33
CA LYS A 14 14.81 -13.08 -1.34
C LYS A 14 13.37 -12.97 -0.83
N ASN A 15 12.52 -13.88 -1.29
CA ASN A 15 11.12 -13.98 -0.90
C ASN A 15 10.76 -15.46 -0.68
N PRO A 16 10.44 -15.91 0.55
CA PRO A 16 10.40 -15.14 1.81
C PRO A 16 11.79 -14.80 2.36
N GLY A 17 11.85 -13.92 3.37
CA GLY A 17 13.05 -13.69 4.17
C GLY A 17 13.92 -12.50 3.78
N GLY A 18 13.45 -11.63 2.89
CA GLY A 18 14.12 -10.39 2.52
C GLY A 18 13.68 -9.21 3.41
N ILE A 19 13.81 -8.02 2.85
CA ILE A 19 13.22 -6.79 3.38
C ILE A 19 11.92 -6.55 2.61
N ALA A 20 10.79 -6.69 3.29
CA ALA A 20 9.47 -6.50 2.72
C ALA A 20 9.03 -5.03 2.88
N THR A 21 8.94 -4.29 1.78
CA THR A 21 8.57 -2.87 1.77
C THR A 21 7.47 -2.60 0.77
N PHE A 22 6.63 -1.62 1.05
CA PHE A 22 5.51 -1.26 0.20
C PHE A 22 5.53 0.22 -0.18
N GLY A 23 4.69 0.55 -1.15
CA GLY A 23 4.55 1.89 -1.69
C GLY A 23 3.12 2.13 -2.14
N TYR A 24 2.64 3.36 -2.03
CA TYR A 24 1.36 3.76 -2.57
C TYR A 24 1.36 5.21 -3.07
N VAL A 25 0.41 5.50 -3.96
CA VAL A 25 0.07 6.87 -4.37
C VAL A 25 -1.45 7.02 -4.37
N ILE A 26 -1.94 8.15 -3.88
CA ILE A 26 -3.34 8.57 -3.93
C ILE A 26 -3.42 9.82 -4.80
N ILE A 27 -4.36 9.83 -5.74
CA ILE A 27 -4.59 10.91 -6.70
C ILE A 27 -5.97 11.50 -6.44
N VAL A 28 -6.02 12.79 -6.09
CA VAL A 28 -7.23 13.57 -5.82
C VAL A 28 -7.21 14.82 -6.69
N GLY A 29 -7.97 14.81 -7.80
CA GLY A 29 -7.82 15.83 -8.84
C GLY A 29 -6.39 15.81 -9.39
N ASP A 30 -5.70 16.96 -9.31
CA ASP A 30 -4.31 17.09 -9.75
C ASP A 30 -3.29 16.81 -8.64
N LYS A 31 -3.74 16.62 -7.40
CA LYS A 31 -2.86 16.36 -6.25
C LYS A 31 -2.49 14.88 -6.17
N LYS A 32 -1.20 14.60 -5.93
CA LYS A 32 -0.69 13.26 -5.61
C LYS A 32 -0.15 13.22 -4.20
N ILE A 33 -0.54 12.21 -3.45
CA ILE A 33 -0.09 11.94 -2.09
C ILE A 33 0.63 10.60 -2.11
N PHE A 34 1.89 10.59 -1.70
CA PHE A 34 2.74 9.41 -1.70
C PHE A 34 2.97 8.90 -0.29
N GLY A 35 3.02 7.58 -0.16
CA GLY A 35 3.45 6.93 1.07
C GLY A 35 4.12 5.60 0.80
N TYR A 36 4.79 5.10 1.81
CA TYR A 36 5.61 3.90 1.72
C TYR A 36 5.84 3.30 3.10
N GLY A 37 6.54 2.18 3.19
CA GLY A 37 6.92 1.68 4.50
C GLY A 37 7.49 0.28 4.52
N LEU A 38 7.66 -0.21 5.75
CA LEU A 38 8.18 -1.53 6.06
C LEU A 38 7.02 -2.42 6.52
N ALA A 39 6.87 -3.57 5.86
CA ALA A 39 5.73 -4.46 6.06
C ALA A 39 5.95 -5.50 7.16
N GLU A 40 7.21 -5.85 7.42
CA GLU A 40 7.61 -6.90 8.35
C GLU A 40 9.05 -6.66 8.80
N LYS A 41 9.49 -7.29 9.90
CA LYS A 41 10.86 -7.19 10.37
C LYS A 41 11.84 -7.60 9.25
N PRO A 42 12.87 -6.80 8.93
CA PRO A 42 13.83 -7.15 7.89
C PRO A 42 14.47 -8.50 8.17
N TRP A 43 14.61 -9.32 7.12
CA TRP A 43 15.19 -10.68 7.18
C TRP A 43 14.37 -11.72 7.94
N SER A 44 13.14 -11.39 8.34
CA SER A 44 12.19 -12.32 8.96
C SER A 44 11.68 -13.33 7.95
N ALA A 45 11.53 -14.61 8.33
CA ALA A 45 10.88 -15.62 7.50
C ALA A 45 9.42 -15.27 7.15
N ASN A 46 8.81 -14.32 7.87
CA ASN A 46 7.47 -13.80 7.59
C ASN A 46 7.46 -12.71 6.51
N ALA A 47 8.61 -12.09 6.22
CA ALA A 47 8.73 -11.05 5.21
C ALA A 47 8.55 -11.67 3.83
N THR A 48 7.46 -11.31 3.16
CA THR A 48 7.13 -11.78 1.81
C THR A 48 6.64 -10.64 0.96
N ASN A 49 6.69 -10.83 -0.37
CA ASN A 49 6.13 -9.87 -1.31
C ASN A 49 4.63 -9.64 -1.07
N ASN A 50 3.84 -10.70 -0.88
CA ASN A 50 2.41 -10.58 -0.58
C ASN A 50 2.13 -9.83 0.72
N VAL A 51 2.93 -10.04 1.79
CA VAL A 51 2.78 -9.27 3.04
C VAL A 51 3.02 -7.78 2.78
N ALA A 52 4.01 -7.43 1.96
CA ALA A 52 4.24 -6.04 1.55
C ALA A 52 3.05 -5.46 0.77
N GLU A 53 2.54 -6.17 -0.24
CA GLU A 53 1.38 -5.71 -1.02
C GLU A 53 0.15 -5.44 -0.13
N TYR A 54 -0.17 -6.38 0.77
CA TYR A 54 -1.28 -6.21 1.72
C TYR A 54 -1.08 -5.04 2.68
N MET A 55 0.13 -4.82 3.18
CA MET A 55 0.44 -3.66 4.01
C MET A 55 0.34 -2.34 3.23
N GLY A 56 0.73 -2.33 1.95
CA GLY A 56 0.52 -1.20 1.04
C GLY A 56 -0.95 -0.83 0.90
N VAL A 57 -1.82 -1.82 0.70
CA VAL A 57 -3.28 -1.62 0.65
C VAL A 57 -3.81 -1.09 1.98
N TYR A 58 -3.42 -1.70 3.09
CA TYR A 58 -3.82 -1.27 4.43
C TYR A 58 -3.45 0.20 4.69
N CYS A 59 -2.21 0.60 4.41
CA CYS A 59 -1.75 1.97 4.62
C CYS A 59 -2.45 2.97 3.68
N LEU A 60 -2.65 2.62 2.41
CA LEU A 60 -3.38 3.44 1.46
C LEU A 60 -4.82 3.70 1.94
N ILE A 61 -5.53 2.66 2.38
CA ILE A 61 -6.92 2.78 2.87
C ILE A 61 -6.99 3.63 4.14
N ASN A 62 -6.06 3.45 5.09
CA ASN A 62 -6.01 4.32 6.27
C ASN A 62 -5.77 5.77 5.89
N LYS A 63 -4.88 6.04 4.91
CA LYS A 63 -4.64 7.40 4.43
C LYS A 63 -5.88 7.99 3.79
N LEU A 64 -6.61 7.25 2.94
CA LEU A 64 -7.89 7.69 2.38
C LEU A 64 -8.89 8.08 3.48
N LEU A 65 -9.04 7.24 4.51
CA LEU A 65 -9.92 7.53 5.65
C LEU A 65 -9.47 8.78 6.42
N SER A 66 -8.18 8.97 6.64
CA SER A 66 -7.65 10.19 7.31
C SER A 66 -7.90 11.47 6.50
N LEU A 67 -8.09 11.34 5.19
CA LEU A 67 -8.44 12.43 4.27
C LEU A 67 -9.96 12.59 4.10
N ASN A 68 -10.78 11.87 4.87
CA ASN A 68 -12.23 11.82 4.74
C ASN A 68 -12.72 11.41 3.34
N ILE A 69 -11.92 10.62 2.61
CA ILE A 69 -12.29 10.09 1.30
C ILE A 69 -13.05 8.79 1.50
N MET A 70 -14.33 8.81 1.10
CA MET A 70 -15.26 7.68 1.29
C MET A 70 -15.55 6.91 0.00
N GLU A 71 -15.03 7.39 -1.14
CA GLU A 71 -15.18 6.77 -2.46
C GLU A 71 -13.86 6.76 -3.22
N ALA A 72 -13.36 5.59 -3.61
CA ALA A 72 -12.13 5.46 -4.38
C ALA A 72 -12.05 4.16 -5.19
N THR A 73 -11.23 4.18 -6.24
CA THR A 73 -10.78 2.96 -6.93
C THR A 73 -9.29 2.76 -6.64
N ILE A 74 -8.94 1.62 -6.08
CA ILE A 74 -7.56 1.21 -5.79
C ILE A 74 -7.09 0.23 -6.87
N TYR A 75 -5.90 0.48 -7.40
CA TYR A 75 -5.24 -0.34 -8.41
C TYR A 75 -3.96 -0.98 -7.88
N GLY A 76 -3.66 -2.16 -8.40
CA GLY A 76 -2.38 -2.86 -8.17
C GLY A 76 -2.13 -3.87 -9.27
N ASP A 77 -0.88 -4.30 -9.44
CA ASP A 77 -0.45 -5.22 -10.50
C ASP A 77 -0.43 -6.70 -10.09
N SER A 78 -0.70 -6.99 -8.82
CA SER A 78 -0.88 -8.35 -8.31
C SER A 78 -2.32 -8.85 -8.45
N GLN A 79 -2.55 -9.67 -9.49
CA GLN A 79 -3.86 -10.30 -9.69
C GLN A 79 -4.32 -11.13 -8.48
N LEU A 80 -3.39 -11.80 -7.80
CA LEU A 80 -3.70 -12.60 -6.60
C LEU A 80 -4.30 -11.71 -5.51
N VAL A 81 -3.64 -10.60 -5.18
CA VAL A 81 -4.10 -9.69 -4.14
C VAL A 81 -5.43 -9.05 -4.52
N ILE A 82 -5.57 -8.57 -5.76
CA ILE A 82 -6.82 -7.98 -6.26
C ILE A 82 -7.99 -8.97 -6.13
N ARG A 83 -7.81 -10.22 -6.61
CA ARG A 83 -8.86 -11.26 -6.53
C ARG A 83 -9.20 -11.62 -5.09
N GLN A 84 -8.23 -11.63 -4.18
CA GLN A 84 -8.48 -11.90 -2.77
C GLN A 84 -9.24 -10.73 -2.10
N LEU A 85 -8.88 -9.47 -2.37
CA LEU A 85 -9.57 -8.28 -1.86
C LEU A 85 -11.00 -8.12 -2.38
N ASN A 86 -11.29 -8.72 -3.54
CA ASN A 86 -12.62 -8.82 -4.12
C ASN A 86 -13.39 -10.07 -3.66
N ASN A 87 -12.87 -10.85 -2.70
CA ASN A 87 -13.45 -12.10 -2.22
C ASN A 87 -13.62 -13.19 -3.31
N GLU A 88 -12.98 -13.06 -4.47
CA GLU A 88 -12.99 -14.08 -5.51
C GLU A 88 -12.14 -15.28 -5.08
N TYR A 89 -10.99 -15.01 -4.46
CA TYR A 89 -10.04 -16.02 -4.00
C TYR A 89 -9.94 -16.05 -2.47
N LYS A 90 -9.92 -17.26 -1.90
CA LYS A 90 -9.74 -17.46 -0.46
C LYS A 90 -8.30 -17.15 -0.03
N ILE A 91 -8.15 -16.53 1.13
CA ILE A 91 -6.86 -16.36 1.80
C ILE A 91 -6.64 -17.53 2.76
N LYS A 92 -5.56 -18.26 2.53
CA LYS A 92 -5.18 -19.43 3.36
C LYS A 92 -3.97 -19.16 4.25
N SER A 93 -3.23 -18.08 4.00
CA SER A 93 -1.98 -17.81 4.69
C SER A 93 -2.25 -17.22 6.07
N PRO A 94 -1.84 -17.87 7.19
CA PRO A 94 -2.11 -17.37 8.54
C PRO A 94 -1.55 -15.97 8.81
N ARG A 95 -0.44 -15.60 8.14
CA ARG A 95 0.16 -14.26 8.22
C ARG A 95 -0.64 -13.16 7.51
N LEU A 96 -1.43 -13.51 6.48
CA LEU A 96 -2.22 -12.53 5.73
C LEU A 96 -3.62 -12.36 6.31
N ILE A 97 -4.17 -13.37 6.98
CA ILE A 97 -5.53 -13.33 7.55
C ILE A 97 -5.74 -12.10 8.46
N PRO A 98 -4.84 -11.76 9.41
CA PRO A 98 -5.01 -10.58 10.24
C PRO A 98 -5.07 -9.27 9.44
N ILE A 99 -4.14 -9.10 8.49
CA ILE A 99 -4.05 -7.87 7.67
C ILE A 99 -5.28 -7.76 6.77
N PHE A 100 -5.70 -8.85 6.14
CA PHE A 100 -6.91 -8.89 5.32
C PHE A 100 -8.16 -8.54 6.12
N ASN A 101 -8.36 -9.16 7.29
CA ASN A 101 -9.53 -8.87 8.13
C ASN A 101 -9.57 -7.39 8.48
N LYS A 102 -8.42 -6.78 8.78
CA LYS A 102 -8.34 -5.35 9.05
C LYS A 102 -8.66 -4.51 7.81
N ILE A 103 -8.19 -4.89 6.63
CA ILE A 103 -8.54 -4.22 5.38
C ILE A 103 -10.05 -4.31 5.11
N MET A 104 -10.68 -5.47 5.35
CA MET A 104 -12.13 -5.63 5.18
C MET A 104 -12.93 -4.79 6.17
N GLU A 105 -12.50 -4.70 7.43
CA GLU A 105 -13.08 -3.81 8.45
C GLU A 105 -12.97 -2.33 8.05
N LEU A 106 -11.83 -1.91 7.49
CA LEU A 106 -11.66 -0.54 7.01
C LEU A 106 -12.49 -0.29 5.73
N LYS A 107 -12.53 -1.27 4.82
CA LYS A 107 -13.32 -1.22 3.58
C LYS A 107 -14.81 -0.98 3.87
N SER A 108 -15.36 -1.59 4.92
CA SER A 108 -16.78 -1.42 5.26
C SER A 108 -17.16 0.00 5.71
N LYS A 109 -16.17 0.87 5.95
CA LYS A 109 -16.42 2.29 6.27
C LYS A 109 -16.66 3.13 5.01
N PHE A 110 -16.23 2.68 3.83
CA PHE A 110 -16.38 3.42 2.58
C PHE A 110 -17.79 3.27 2.00
N ASN A 111 -18.27 4.32 1.34
CA ASN A 111 -19.48 4.23 0.51
C ASN A 111 -19.23 3.33 -0.71
N LEU A 112 -18.04 3.49 -1.32
CA LEU A 112 -17.60 2.69 -2.46
C LEU A 112 -16.08 2.56 -2.47
N LEU A 113 -15.58 1.33 -2.34
CA LEU A 113 -14.15 1.05 -2.49
C LEU A 113 -13.95 -0.15 -3.41
N GLU A 114 -13.45 0.12 -4.61
CA GLU A 114 -13.20 -0.89 -5.64
C GLU A 114 -11.72 -1.25 -5.71
N PHE A 115 -11.41 -2.53 -5.95
CA PHE A 115 -10.06 -3.00 -6.26
C PHE A 115 -10.01 -3.50 -7.71
N LYS A 116 -9.07 -2.96 -8.50
CA LYS A 116 -8.92 -3.29 -9.92
C LYS A 116 -7.48 -3.61 -10.27
N TRP A 117 -7.28 -4.63 -11.07
CA TRP A 117 -5.95 -4.97 -11.55
C TRP A 117 -5.51 -4.01 -12.67
N VAL A 118 -4.21 -3.68 -12.70
CA VAL A 118 -3.56 -2.97 -13.81
C VAL A 118 -2.26 -3.67 -14.21
N PRO A 119 -1.83 -3.57 -15.47
CA PRO A 119 -0.48 -3.99 -15.87
C PRO A 119 0.61 -3.24 -15.09
N ARG A 120 1.74 -3.90 -14.84
CA ARG A 120 2.87 -3.36 -14.05
C ARG A 120 3.41 -2.04 -14.61
N GLU A 121 3.41 -1.87 -15.92
CA GLU A 121 3.84 -0.63 -16.57
C GLU A 121 2.97 0.59 -16.23
N LYS A 122 1.76 0.37 -15.71
CA LYS A 122 0.86 1.41 -15.19
C LYS A 122 0.97 1.60 -13.68
N ASN A 123 1.74 0.79 -12.96
CA ASN A 123 1.91 0.84 -11.50
C ASN A 123 3.26 1.44 -11.06
N LYS A 124 3.98 2.13 -11.97
CA LYS A 124 5.37 2.57 -11.78
C LYS A 124 5.57 3.51 -10.59
N GLU A 125 4.61 4.36 -10.28
CA GLU A 125 4.74 5.31 -9.17
C GLU A 125 4.70 4.60 -7.82
N ALA A 126 3.80 3.62 -7.64
CA ALA A 126 3.77 2.80 -6.43
C ALA A 126 5.03 1.93 -6.31
N ASP A 127 5.47 1.30 -7.41
CA ASP A 127 6.75 0.55 -7.46
C ASP A 127 7.94 1.43 -7.04
N LYS A 128 8.03 2.67 -7.56
CA LYS A 128 9.08 3.62 -7.15
C LYS A 128 9.07 3.86 -5.63
N MET A 129 7.89 3.99 -5.02
CA MET A 129 7.77 4.18 -3.57
C MET A 129 8.27 2.97 -2.78
N THR A 130 8.03 1.74 -3.28
CA THR A 130 8.63 0.54 -2.66
C THR A 130 10.16 0.64 -2.65
N ARG A 131 10.77 1.06 -3.76
CA ARG A 131 12.23 1.18 -3.92
C ARG A 131 12.83 2.25 -3.01
N ILE A 132 12.11 3.35 -2.79
CA ILE A 132 12.49 4.38 -1.82
C ILE A 132 12.52 3.76 -0.41
N ALA A 133 11.45 3.11 0.02
CA ALA A 133 11.39 2.45 1.33
C ALA A 133 12.49 1.41 1.51
N TYR A 134 12.73 0.56 0.50
CA TYR A 134 13.79 -0.45 0.54
C TYR A 134 15.17 0.17 0.78
N ASN A 135 15.49 1.25 0.04
CA ASN A 135 16.75 1.97 0.22
C ASN A 135 16.86 2.66 1.59
N LEU A 136 15.76 3.20 2.11
CA LEU A 136 15.71 3.77 3.46
C LEU A 136 15.92 2.70 4.53
N ALA A 137 15.32 1.51 4.36
CA ALA A 137 15.48 0.39 5.27
C ALA A 137 16.92 -0.13 5.28
N LEU A 138 17.56 -0.26 4.10
CA LEU A 138 18.98 -0.63 3.98
C LEU A 138 19.90 0.37 4.69
N LYS A 139 19.58 1.67 4.62
CA LYS A 139 20.32 2.73 5.31
C LYS A 139 19.95 2.86 6.79
N GLY A 140 19.06 2.02 7.30
CA GLY A 140 18.57 2.08 8.69
C GLY A 140 17.77 3.33 9.03
N LYS A 141 17.22 4.03 8.02
CA LYS A 141 16.39 5.24 8.21
C LYS A 141 14.94 4.92 8.54
N ILE A 142 14.44 3.76 8.12
CA ILE A 142 13.19 3.18 8.61
C ILE A 142 13.50 1.81 9.22
N LYS A 143 13.04 1.58 10.45
CA LYS A 143 13.35 0.36 11.23
C LYS A 143 12.10 -0.31 11.79
N GLU A 144 11.02 0.44 11.92
CA GLU A 144 9.77 -0.02 12.50
C GLU A 144 8.80 -0.42 11.39
N ILE A 145 8.01 -1.44 11.66
CA ILE A 145 6.92 -1.85 10.77
C ILE A 145 5.86 -0.76 10.83
N GLY A 146 5.45 -0.22 9.69
CA GLY A 146 4.47 0.86 9.67
C GLY A 146 4.39 1.64 8.38
N CYS A 147 3.39 2.53 8.34
CA CYS A 147 3.15 3.46 7.25
C CYS A 147 3.95 4.74 7.47
N TYR A 148 4.68 5.16 6.44
CA TYR A 148 5.45 6.40 6.39
C TYR A 148 4.91 7.27 5.25
N GLU A 149 4.99 8.57 5.42
CA GLU A 149 4.60 9.56 4.41
C GLU A 149 5.84 10.20 3.80
N ASP A 150 5.78 10.48 2.50
CA ASP A 150 6.85 11.23 1.85
C ASP A 150 6.78 12.69 2.31
N ALA A 151 7.87 13.23 2.86
CA ALA A 151 7.90 14.55 3.49
C ALA A 151 7.55 15.69 2.50
N ASP A 152 7.75 15.44 1.19
CA ASP A 152 7.46 16.41 0.14
C ASP A 152 5.96 16.56 -0.18
N THR A 153 5.10 15.69 0.37
CA THR A 153 3.63 15.76 0.19
C THR A 153 2.97 16.94 0.89
N ASN A 154 3.68 17.63 1.79
CA ASN A 154 3.20 18.82 2.49
C ASN A 154 3.54 20.16 1.78
N SER A 155 4.19 20.14 0.61
CA SER A 155 4.62 21.39 -0.05
C SER A 155 3.56 22.06 -0.95
N SER A 156 2.33 21.55 -1.03
CA SER A 156 1.26 22.27 -1.75
C SER A 156 -0.14 22.05 -1.19
N ALA A 157 -0.63 23.12 -0.55
CA ALA A 157 -2.03 23.51 -0.35
C ALA A 157 -2.83 22.77 0.73
N PHE A 158 -2.73 23.30 1.96
CA PHE A 158 -3.87 23.77 2.76
C PHE A 158 -3.47 25.09 3.46
N ASP A 159 -3.38 26.15 2.66
CA ASP A 159 -3.54 27.53 3.14
C ASP A 159 -4.65 28.14 2.30
N GLY A 160 -5.60 28.80 2.96
CA GLY A 160 -6.79 29.41 2.38
C GLY A 160 -8.03 28.96 3.14
N SER A 161 -8.37 29.61 4.25
CA SER A 161 -9.14 30.87 4.35
C SER A 161 -10.65 30.64 4.21
#